data_AF-A0A660U5U0-F1
#
_entry.id   AF-A0A660U5U0-F1
#
_cell.length_a   1.000
_cell.length_b   1.000
_cell.length_c   1.000
_cell.angle_alpha   90.00
_cell.angle_beta   90.00
_cell.angle_gamma   90.00
#
_symmetry.space_group_name_H-M   'P 1'
#
loop_
_entity.id
_entity.type
_entity.pdbx_description
1 polymer ?
#
loop_
_entity_poly.entity_id
_entity_poly.type
_entity_poly.pdbx_seq_one_letter_code
_entity_poly.pdbx_strand_id
1 'polypeptide(L)' 'GATGFGAGFGGSCYALIEKSRAEKFIEEWKDVYLKKYPEYSDIAQFDIYPPCRGCFWLQTYY' A
#
# COMPACT_ATOMS: atom_id res chain seq x y z
N GLY A 1 -1.11 -6.82 11.55
CA GLY A 1 0.34 -6.61 11.75
C GLY A 1 0.88 -5.79 10.59
N ALA A 2 2.02 -5.11 10.77
CA ALA A 2 2.66 -4.28 9.75
C ALA A 2 4.16 -4.60 9.67
N THR A 3 4.73 -4.59 8.46
CA THR A 3 6.15 -4.87 8.23
C THR A 3 6.68 -4.15 6.99
N GLY A 4 8.00 -3.94 6.94
CA GLY A 4 8.68 -3.48 5.74
C GLY A 4 8.54 -4.48 4.59
N PHE A 5 8.58 -3.97 3.34
CA PHE A 5 8.51 -4.75 2.11
C PHE A 5 9.71 -4.46 1.20
N GLY A 6 10.19 -5.46 0.48
CA GLY A 6 11.33 -5.35 -0.43
C GLY A 6 12.69 -5.46 0.27
N ALA A 7 13.70 -4.78 -0.27
CA ALA A 7 15.11 -4.92 0.15
C ALA A 7 15.46 -4.20 1.48
N GLY A 8 14.58 -3.34 2.00
CA GLY A 8 14.80 -2.55 3.21
C GLY A 8 15.48 -1.18 2.98
N PHE A 9 15.92 -0.54 4.08
CA PHE A 9 16.54 0.80 4.10
C PHE A 9 15.67 1.96 3.56
N GLY A 10 14.36 1.75 3.51
CA GLY A 10 13.39 2.63 2.87
C GLY A 10 12.44 1.83 1.99
N GLY A 11 11.72 2.52 1.10
CA GLY A 11 10.78 1.91 0.15
C GLY A 11 9.37 1.74 0.72
N SER A 12 8.75 0.60 0.43
CA SER A 12 7.35 0.33 0.79
C SER A 12 7.22 -0.47 2.09
N CYS A 13 6.07 -0.33 2.73
CA CYS A 13 5.63 -1.21 3.81
C CYS A 13 4.19 -1.65 3.54
N TYR A 14 3.74 -2.69 4.23
CA TYR A 14 2.34 -3.12 4.16
C TYR A 14 1.80 -3.50 5.54
N ALA A 15 0.48 -3.44 5.66
CA ALA A 15 -0.26 -3.99 6.78
C ALA A 15 -1.42 -4.84 6.27
N LEU A 16 -1.69 -5.94 6.95
CA LEU A 16 -2.89 -6.74 6.73
C LEU A 16 -4.01 -6.21 7.61
N ILE A 17 -5.09 -5.77 6.97
CA ILE A 17 -6.24 -5.09 7.57
C ILE A 17 -7.53 -5.78 7.12
N GLU A 18 -8.53 -5.80 8.00
CA GLU A 18 -9.87 -6.22 7.64
C GLU A 18 -10.44 -5.30 6.53
N LYS A 19 -10.99 -5.87 5.47
CA LYS A 19 -11.46 -5.11 4.30
C LYS A 19 -12.40 -3.96 4.65
N SER A 20 -13.32 -4.17 5.60
CA SER A 20 -14.29 -3.17 6.07
C SER A 20 -13.64 -1.92 6.69
N ARG A 21 -12.38 -2.03 7.12
CA ARG A 21 -11.62 -0.98 7.81
C ARG A 21 -10.50 -0.37 6.97
N ALA A 22 -10.28 -0.89 5.75
CA ALA A 22 -9.10 -0.54 4.94
C ALA A 22 -9.05 0.96 4.59
N GLU A 23 -10.17 1.54 4.15
CA GLU A 23 -10.28 2.97 3.78
C GLU A 23 -9.95 3.88 4.96
N LYS A 24 -10.62 3.67 6.09
CA LYS A 24 -10.37 4.45 7.31
C LYS A 24 -8.90 4.33 7.76
N PHE A 25 -8.34 3.13 7.68
CA PHE A 25 -6.98 2.89 8.10
C PHE A 25 -5.94 3.57 7.19
N ILE A 26 -6.14 3.55 5.86
CA ILE A 26 -5.19 4.18 4.93
C ILE A 26 -5.19 5.71 5.08
N GLU A 27 -6.35 6.32 5.33
CA GLU A 27 -6.48 7.75 5.63
C GLU A 27 -5.75 8.11 6.93
N GLU A 28 -6.01 7.41 8.03
CA GLU A 28 -5.36 7.65 9.32
C GLU A 28 -3.84 7.47 9.22
N TRP A 29 -3.38 6.45 8.48
CA TRP A 29 -1.95 6.21 8.30
C TRP A 29 -1.30 7.32 7.49
N LYS A 30 -1.93 7.75 6.39
CA LYS A 30 -1.46 8.88 5.58
C LYS A 30 -1.31 10.14 6.43
N ASP A 31 -2.33 10.48 7.21
CA ASP A 31 -2.32 11.68 8.05
C ASP A 31 -1.20 11.64 9.10
N VAL A 32 -1.07 10.53 9.82
CA VAL A 32 -0.02 10.37 10.83
C VAL A 32 1.38 10.39 10.20
N TYR A 33 1.55 9.74 9.06
CA TYR A 33 2.85 9.68 8.37
C TYR A 33 3.26 11.06 7.86
N LEU A 34 2.37 11.75 7.13
CA LEU A 34 2.66 13.06 6.54
C LEU A 34 2.80 14.16 7.60
N LYS A 35 2.09 14.06 8.73
CA LYS A 35 2.32 14.96 9.86
C LYS A 35 3.71 14.78 10.49
N LYS A 36 4.22 13.54 10.49
CA LYS A 36 5.53 13.22 11.06
C LYS A 36 6.68 13.50 10.09
N TYR A 37 6.45 13.30 8.80
CA TYR A 37 7.43 13.46 7.72
C TYR A 37 6.85 14.33 6.59
N PRO A 38 6.64 15.63 6.85
CA PRO A 38 6.02 16.53 5.89
C PRO A 38 6.83 16.69 4.59
N GLU A 39 8.14 16.45 4.63
CA GLU A 39 9.03 16.52 3.46
C GLU A 39 8.69 15.50 2.36
N TYR A 40 7.86 14.49 2.65
CA TYR A 40 7.44 13.47 1.68
C TYR A 40 6.00 13.66 1.17
N SER A 41 5.33 14.78 1.47
CA SER A 41 3.93 15.03 1.07
C SER A 41 3.67 14.83 -0.43
N ASP A 42 4.67 15.16 -1.25
CA ASP A 42 4.54 15.20 -2.69
C ASP A 42 4.94 13.88 -3.36
N ILE A 43 5.57 12.96 -2.61
CA ILE A 43 6.12 11.71 -3.16
C ILE A 43 5.65 10.44 -2.45
N ALA A 44 5.14 10.53 -1.21
CA ALA A 44 4.66 9.36 -0.50
C ALA A 44 3.33 8.86 -1.08
N GLN A 45 3.24 7.55 -1.28
CA GLN A 45 2.10 6.89 -1.89
C GLN A 45 1.42 5.95 -0.89
N PHE A 46 0.08 5.95 -0.89
CA PHE A 46 -0.76 5.21 0.03
C PHE A 46 -1.91 4.56 -0.75
N ASP A 47 -1.91 3.23 -0.83
CA ASP A 47 -2.88 2.47 -1.62
C ASP A 47 -3.34 1.22 -0.89
N ILE A 48 -4.55 0.77 -1.24
CA ILE A 48 -5.13 -0.49 -0.78
C ILE A 48 -5.05 -1.50 -1.91
N TYR A 49 -4.35 -2.60 -1.68
CA TYR A 49 -4.23 -3.69 -2.64
C TYR A 49 -4.94 -4.95 -2.14
N PRO A 50 -5.99 -5.45 -2.82
CA PRO A 50 -6.43 -6.83 -2.65
C PRO A 50 -5.40 -7.79 -3.29
N PRO A 51 -5.37 -9.07 -2.88
CA PRO A 51 -4.57 -10.08 -3.57
C PRO A 51 -4.90 -10.13 -5.06
N CYS A 52 -3.87 -10.17 -5.91
CA CYS A 52 -4.05 -10.21 -7.37
C CYS A 52 -3.72 -11.61 -7.93
N ARG A 53 -4.11 -11.85 -9.19
CA ARG A 53 -3.98 -13.16 -9.86
C ARG A 53 -2.54 -13.50 -10.29
N GLY A 54 -1.58 -12.60 -10.09
CA GLY A 54 -0.24 -12.74 -10.66
C GLY A 54 -0.24 -12.64 -12.20
N CYS A 55 0.82 -13.15 -12.82
CA CYS A 55 0.99 -13.18 -14.27
C CYS A 55 0.29 -14.41 -14.88
N PHE A 56 -0.48 -14.22 -15.96
CA PHE A 56 -1.13 -15.30 -16.70
C PHE A 56 -1.22 -14.98 -18.19
N TRP A 57 -1.27 -16.03 -19.03
CA TRP A 57 -1.51 -15.89 -20.47
C TRP A 57 -3.00 -15.66 -20.73
N LEU A 58 -3.34 -14.57 -21.41
CA LEU A 58 -4.70 -14.31 -21.88
C LEU A 58 -4.86 -14.88 -23.28
N GLN A 59 -5.66 -15.93 -23.43
CA GLN A 59 -6.01 -16.46 -24.75
C GLN A 59 -7.12 -15.61 -25.37
N THR A 60 -6.80 -14.83 -26.39
CA THR A 60 -7.78 -14.09 -27.20
C THR A 60 -8.12 -14.92 -28.43
N TYR A 61 -9.40 -15.29 -28.60
CA TYR A 61 -9.87 -15.90 -29.84
C TYR A 61 -10.12 -14.79 -30.88
N TYR A 62 -9.51 -14.91 -32.06
CA TYR A 62 -9.81 -14.11 -33.26
C TYR A 62 -10.70 -14.93 -34.19
#